data_AF-A0A7W3LL11-F1
#
_entry.id   AF-A0A7W3LL11-F1
#
_cell.length_a   1.000
_cell.length_b   1.000
_cell.length_c   1.000
_cell.angle_alpha   90.00
_cell.angle_beta   90.00
_cell.angle_gamma   90.00
#
_symmetry.space_group_name_H-M   'P 1'
#
loop_
_entity.id
_entity.type
_entity.pdbx_description
1 polymer ?
#
loop_
_entity_poly.entity_id
_entity_poly.type
_entity_poly.pdbx_seq_one_letter_code
_entity_poly.pdbx_strand_id
1 'polypeptide(L)'
;MSHRKLTRRLARAGLVAAALGLAVPAPANAAEPGGSSAFGLNVTGPAHVPPTPAVSSATGEVRKALLREERTRAVRATVLDVAARRDRAHSKVAGVDVPAAHLNAEAVTARCLGGKGNAALAGAVVAGKPLAVSPPPNTTVPVKVPGLGDGSVVLNKQERLPDGRLRVTGLEATLPTGHGRVEAIRVASATCGHVRKGRQVHGKPEGPEVAPRPVPVKGDLPVTG
;
A
#
# COMPACT_ATOMS: atom_id res chain seq x y z
N MET A 1 -18.74 -12.06 -71.24
CA MET A 1 -20.19 -11.90 -71.47
C MET A 1 -20.90 -12.48 -70.26
N SER A 2 -21.33 -11.63 -69.33
CA SER A 2 -22.72 -11.16 -69.17
C SER A 2 -23.60 -12.09 -68.32
N HIS A 3 -23.82 -11.63 -67.08
CA HIS A 3 -25.02 -11.70 -66.23
C HIS A 3 -25.81 -13.01 -66.04
N ARG A 4 -26.06 -13.35 -64.76
CA ARG A 4 -27.33 -13.02 -64.06
C ARG A 4 -27.29 -13.36 -62.56
N LYS A 5 -27.92 -12.48 -61.78
CA LYS A 5 -28.15 -12.57 -60.34
C LYS A 5 -29.19 -13.65 -60.04
N LEU A 6 -29.04 -14.39 -58.94
CA LEU A 6 -30.19 -14.95 -58.21
C LEU A 6 -29.97 -14.92 -56.70
N THR A 7 -30.87 -14.20 -56.06
CA THR A 7 -31.10 -14.03 -54.63
C THR A 7 -31.47 -15.34 -53.93
N ARG A 8 -30.96 -15.57 -52.71
CA ARG A 8 -31.74 -16.25 -51.66
C ARG A 8 -31.33 -15.69 -50.28
N ARG A 9 -32.28 -14.97 -49.69
CA ARG A 9 -32.31 -14.57 -48.28
C ARG A 9 -32.48 -15.84 -47.44
N LEU A 10 -31.66 -16.07 -46.42
CA LEU A 10 -32.06 -16.91 -45.29
C LEU A 10 -31.50 -16.34 -43.97
N ALA A 11 -32.47 -15.88 -43.17
CA ALA A 11 -32.53 -15.78 -41.72
C ALA A 11 -31.31 -15.31 -40.92
N ARG A 12 -31.42 -14.07 -40.42
CA ARG A 12 -30.84 -13.64 -39.16
C ARG A 12 -31.45 -14.46 -38.03
N ALA A 13 -30.67 -15.35 -37.42
CA ALA A 13 -30.89 -15.81 -36.05
C ALA A 13 -29.77 -15.21 -35.19
N GLY A 14 -29.97 -13.97 -34.77
CA GLY A 14 -29.08 -13.35 -33.79
C GLY A 14 -29.34 -13.99 -32.43
N LEU A 15 -28.45 -14.87 -32.00
CA LEU A 15 -28.37 -15.24 -30.59
C LEU A 15 -27.90 -14.01 -29.81
N VAL A 16 -28.85 -13.29 -29.22
CA VAL A 16 -28.55 -12.35 -28.14
C VAL A 16 -28.27 -13.21 -26.91
N ALA A 17 -27.00 -13.54 -26.70
CA ALA A 17 -26.53 -14.05 -25.43
C ALA A 17 -26.65 -12.89 -24.42
N ALA A 18 -27.80 -12.82 -23.75
CA ALA A 18 -27.98 -11.99 -22.56
C ALA A 18 -27.09 -12.56 -21.46
N ALA A 19 -25.83 -12.12 -21.42
CA ALA A 19 -24.97 -12.29 -20.27
C ALA A 19 -25.56 -11.42 -19.15
N LEU A 20 -26.44 -12.01 -18.35
CA LEU A 20 -26.80 -11.54 -17.02
C LEU A 20 -25.54 -11.65 -16.14
N GLY A 21 -24.63 -10.70 -16.32
CA GLY A 21 -23.53 -10.49 -15.41
C GLY A 21 -24.14 -10.13 -14.06
N LEU A 22 -24.01 -11.04 -13.10
CA LEU A 22 -24.19 -10.76 -11.68
C LEU A 22 -23.26 -9.58 -11.35
N ALA A 23 -23.82 -8.38 -11.29
CA ALA A 23 -23.15 -7.23 -10.73
C ALA A 23 -23.01 -7.49 -9.24
N VAL A 24 -21.94 -8.21 -8.86
CA VAL A 24 -21.51 -8.26 -7.47
C VAL A 24 -21.22 -6.81 -7.09
N PRO A 25 -21.90 -6.23 -6.07
CA PRO A 25 -21.59 -4.89 -5.63
C PRO A 25 -20.13 -4.87 -5.21
N ALA A 26 -19.29 -4.17 -5.97
CA ALA A 26 -17.89 -3.96 -5.60
C ALA A 26 -17.88 -3.30 -4.22
N PRO A 27 -17.02 -3.74 -3.28
CA PRO A 27 -16.92 -3.08 -1.99
C PRO A 27 -16.59 -1.61 -2.23
N ALA A 28 -17.33 -0.70 -1.57
CA ALA A 28 -17.23 0.76 -1.70
C ALA A 28 -15.86 1.36 -1.31
N ASN A 29 -14.84 0.53 -1.12
CA ASN A 29 -13.47 0.87 -0.73
C ASN A 29 -12.40 0.23 -1.64
N ALA A 30 -12.79 -0.29 -2.82
CA ALA A 30 -11.81 -0.76 -3.79
C ALA A 30 -10.97 0.42 -4.28
N ALA A 31 -9.68 0.42 -3.95
CA ALA A 31 -8.76 1.43 -4.43
C ALA A 31 -8.73 1.41 -5.97
N GLU A 32 -8.88 2.58 -6.59
CA GLU A 32 -8.78 2.69 -8.05
C GLU A 32 -7.45 2.08 -8.54
N PRO A 33 -7.46 1.31 -9.64
CA PRO A 33 -6.24 0.76 -10.23
C PRO A 33 -5.20 1.86 -10.46
N GLY A 34 -4.04 1.73 -9.81
CA GLY A 34 -2.95 2.69 -9.89
C GLY A 34 -3.09 4.00 -9.13
N GLY A 35 -4.22 4.26 -8.47
CA GLY A 35 -4.38 5.38 -7.56
C GLY A 35 -3.64 5.18 -6.23
N SER A 36 -3.44 6.26 -5.48
CA SER A 36 -3.01 6.17 -4.08
C SER A 36 -4.21 5.86 -3.20
N SER A 37 -3.99 5.22 -2.04
CA SER A 37 -5.06 4.98 -1.07
C SER A 37 -4.56 5.11 0.36
N ALA A 38 -5.45 5.40 1.30
CA ALA A 38 -5.13 5.47 2.71
C ALA A 38 -6.30 5.00 3.55
N PHE A 39 -6.01 4.42 4.71
CA PHE A 39 -7.00 4.16 5.75
C PHE A 39 -6.45 4.42 7.15
N GLY A 40 -7.35 4.74 8.08
CA GLY A 40 -6.99 5.08 9.46
C GLY A 40 -6.80 3.84 10.32
N LEU A 41 -7.84 3.00 10.39
CA LEU A 41 -7.87 1.78 11.17
C LEU A 41 -8.41 0.61 10.36
N ASN A 42 -7.82 -0.57 10.54
CA ASN A 42 -8.40 -1.83 10.12
C ASN A 42 -8.11 -2.90 11.16
N VAL A 43 -9.10 -3.72 11.50
CA VAL A 43 -8.95 -4.86 12.38
C VAL A 43 -9.44 -6.10 11.66
N THR A 44 -8.64 -7.15 11.63
CA THR A 44 -9.02 -8.46 11.08
C THR A 44 -8.90 -9.52 12.16
N GLY A 45 -9.83 -10.46 12.20
CA GLY A 45 -9.97 -11.42 13.29
C GLY A 45 -11.35 -11.32 13.92
N PRO A 46 -11.53 -11.82 15.16
CA PRO A 46 -12.83 -11.88 15.81
C PRO A 46 -13.57 -10.54 15.93
N ALA A 47 -12.88 -9.42 16.19
CA ALA A 47 -13.55 -8.13 16.37
C ALA A 47 -13.78 -7.33 15.07
N HIS A 48 -13.29 -7.82 13.93
CA HIS A 48 -13.39 -7.26 12.57
C HIS A 48 -13.87 -5.80 12.45
N VAL A 49 -12.95 -4.90 12.06
CA VAL A 49 -13.25 -3.52 11.70
C VAL A 49 -12.78 -3.28 10.26
N PRO A 50 -13.67 -3.00 9.29
CA PRO A 50 -13.25 -2.72 7.93
C PRO A 50 -12.38 -1.44 7.89
N PRO A 51 -11.54 -1.25 6.86
CA PRO A 51 -10.73 -0.04 6.71
C PRO A 51 -11.55 1.24 6.88
N THR A 52 -11.29 2.00 7.96
CA THR A 52 -12.13 3.14 8.38
C THR A 52 -11.27 4.26 8.99
N PRO A 53 -11.50 5.53 8.61
CA PRO A 53 -12.00 5.94 7.31
C PRO A 53 -11.06 5.45 6.21
N ALA A 54 -11.56 5.30 4.98
CA ALA A 54 -10.76 4.92 3.82
C ALA A 54 -11.01 5.87 2.63
N VAL A 55 -9.93 6.16 1.91
CA VAL A 55 -9.91 7.02 0.71
C VAL A 55 -9.03 6.41 -0.36
N SER A 56 -9.37 6.71 -1.62
CA SER A 56 -8.54 6.42 -2.78
C SER A 56 -8.66 7.54 -3.81
N SER A 57 -7.58 7.81 -4.53
CA SER A 57 -7.58 8.76 -5.64
C SER A 57 -6.42 8.53 -6.60
N ALA A 58 -6.69 8.56 -7.90
CA ALA A 58 -5.67 8.61 -8.95
C ALA A 58 -5.27 10.05 -9.37
N THR A 59 -6.04 11.06 -8.99
CA THR A 59 -5.88 12.44 -9.48
C THR A 59 -5.90 13.46 -8.34
N GLY A 60 -7.04 14.11 -8.09
CA GLY A 60 -7.25 15.16 -7.10
C GLY A 60 -7.10 14.67 -5.65
N GLU A 61 -7.05 15.59 -4.71
CA GLU A 61 -6.99 15.21 -3.29
C GLU A 61 -8.38 14.79 -2.78
N VAL A 62 -8.45 13.59 -2.22
CA VAL A 62 -9.59 13.08 -1.48
C VAL A 62 -9.16 12.90 -0.04
N ARG A 63 -9.90 13.52 0.89
CA ARG A 63 -9.64 13.47 2.33
C ARG A 63 -10.91 13.05 3.06
N LYS A 64 -10.74 12.25 4.12
CA LYS A 64 -11.80 11.95 5.08
C LYS A 64 -11.23 12.00 6.49
N ALA A 65 -12.05 12.47 7.43
CA ALA A 65 -11.75 12.41 8.84
C ALA A 65 -12.87 11.65 9.57
N LEU A 66 -12.50 10.95 10.63
CA LEU A 66 -13.42 10.33 11.58
C LEU A 66 -13.00 10.73 12.99
N LEU A 67 -13.96 11.22 13.76
CA LEU A 67 -13.81 11.45 15.19
C LEU A 67 -14.27 10.19 15.90
N ARG A 68 -13.31 9.54 16.53
CA ARG A 68 -13.42 8.33 17.35
C ARG A 68 -13.91 7.10 16.59
N GLU A 69 -13.30 5.96 16.90
CA GLU A 69 -13.76 4.65 16.45
C GLU A 69 -14.15 3.82 17.68
N GLU A 70 -15.43 3.41 17.73
CA GLU A 70 -16.04 2.74 18.89
C GLU A 70 -16.64 1.36 18.52
N ARG A 71 -16.50 0.90 17.28
CA ARG A 71 -17.05 -0.40 16.82
C ARG A 71 -16.38 -1.61 17.46
N THR A 72 -15.24 -1.42 18.15
CA THR A 72 -14.50 -2.50 18.79
C THR A 72 -13.88 -2.05 20.10
N ARG A 73 -13.67 -3.01 21.01
CA ARG A 73 -12.89 -2.84 22.24
C ARG A 73 -11.43 -3.24 22.07
N ALA A 74 -11.07 -3.88 20.96
CA ALA A 74 -9.69 -4.31 20.68
C ALA A 74 -8.72 -3.13 20.55
N VAL A 75 -9.22 -2.00 20.08
CA VAL A 75 -8.45 -0.78 19.85
C VAL A 75 -9.35 0.43 20.04
N ARG A 76 -8.82 1.47 20.67
CA ARG A 76 -9.41 2.81 20.67
C ARG A 76 -8.54 3.72 19.82
N ALA A 77 -9.19 4.56 19.02
CA ALA A 77 -8.57 5.62 18.24
C ALA A 77 -9.47 6.85 18.30
N THR A 78 -8.90 8.04 18.52
CA THR A 78 -9.69 9.25 18.81
C THR A 78 -9.89 10.15 17.60
N VAL A 79 -8.89 10.30 16.74
CA VAL A 79 -8.99 11.09 15.52
C VAL A 79 -8.28 10.32 14.42
N LEU A 80 -8.96 10.11 13.30
CA LEU A 80 -8.41 9.43 12.13
C LEU A 80 -8.56 10.38 10.94
N ASP A 81 -7.45 10.89 10.42
CA ASP A 81 -7.41 11.77 9.24
C ASP A 81 -6.60 11.08 8.13
N VAL A 82 -7.23 10.90 6.96
CA VAL A 82 -6.65 10.19 5.83
C VAL A 82 -6.81 11.02 4.56
N ALA A 83 -5.77 11.06 3.73
CA ALA A 83 -5.91 11.61 2.39
C ALA A 83 -5.10 10.83 1.36
N ALA A 84 -5.62 10.83 0.13
CA ALA A 84 -4.98 10.29 -1.04
C ALA A 84 -5.08 11.28 -2.19
N ARG A 85 -4.02 11.39 -2.98
CA ARG A 85 -3.96 12.09 -4.27
C ARG A 85 -2.95 11.39 -5.17
N ARG A 86 -2.75 11.89 -6.39
CA ARG A 86 -1.73 11.34 -7.31
C ARG A 86 -0.37 11.12 -6.61
N ASP A 87 0.11 9.88 -6.63
CA ASP A 87 1.39 9.39 -6.10
C ASP A 87 1.69 9.70 -4.62
N ARG A 88 0.69 10.15 -3.85
CA ARG A 88 0.83 10.50 -2.45
C ARG A 88 -0.38 10.03 -1.64
N ALA A 89 -0.10 9.36 -0.54
CA ALA A 89 -1.08 9.02 0.48
C ALA A 89 -0.53 9.34 1.86
N HIS A 90 -1.41 9.72 2.79
CA HIS A 90 -1.07 9.83 4.19
C HIS A 90 -2.23 9.39 5.07
N SER A 91 -1.88 8.89 6.25
CA SER A 91 -2.81 8.53 7.30
C SER A 91 -2.24 9.00 8.64
N LYS A 92 -3.05 9.68 9.44
CA LYS A 92 -2.72 10.13 10.79
C LYS A 92 -3.82 9.67 11.72
N VAL A 93 -3.42 8.96 12.78
CA VAL A 93 -4.33 8.53 13.84
C VAL A 93 -3.82 9.06 15.16
N ALA A 94 -4.68 9.65 15.98
CA ALA A 94 -4.36 10.15 17.31
C ALA A 94 -5.04 9.33 18.41
N GLY A 95 -4.43 9.31 19.60
CA GLY A 95 -4.95 8.64 20.78
C GLY A 95 -5.22 7.16 20.54
N VAL A 96 -4.18 6.44 20.12
CA VAL A 96 -4.22 5.00 19.85
C VAL A 96 -4.01 4.25 21.16
N ASP A 97 -4.89 3.30 21.45
CA ASP A 97 -4.77 2.40 22.60
C ASP A 97 -5.18 0.99 22.19
N VAL A 98 -4.30 0.01 22.44
CA VAL A 98 -4.55 -1.42 22.22
C VAL A 98 -4.35 -2.12 23.57
N PRO A 99 -5.41 -2.32 24.36
CA PRO A 99 -5.31 -2.79 25.74
C PRO A 99 -4.57 -4.12 25.89
N ALA A 100 -4.87 -5.09 25.01
CA ALA A 100 -4.30 -6.43 25.09
C ALA A 100 -2.77 -6.47 24.91
N ALA A 101 -2.18 -5.47 24.25
CA ALA A 101 -0.74 -5.34 24.06
C ALA A 101 -0.10 -4.37 25.05
N HIS A 102 -0.87 -3.75 25.96
CA HIS A 102 -0.45 -2.60 26.75
C HIS A 102 0.25 -1.54 25.88
N LEU A 103 -0.35 -1.27 24.72
CA LEU A 103 0.21 -0.36 23.72
C LEU A 103 -0.61 0.92 23.67
N ASN A 104 0.08 2.05 23.78
CA ASN A 104 -0.49 3.38 23.62
C ASN A 104 0.38 4.23 22.69
N ALA A 105 -0.22 5.13 21.94
CA ALA A 105 0.49 6.16 21.19
C ALA A 105 -0.36 7.41 21.05
N GLU A 106 0.24 8.57 21.26
CA GLU A 106 -0.44 9.86 21.10
C GLU A 106 -0.79 10.11 19.63
N ALA A 107 0.13 9.77 18.73
CA ALA A 107 -0.13 9.80 17.30
C ALA A 107 0.67 8.75 16.55
N VAL A 108 0.06 8.15 15.54
CA VAL A 108 0.69 7.27 14.56
C VAL A 108 0.45 7.86 13.18
N THR A 109 1.51 8.02 12.41
CA THR A 109 1.45 8.53 11.05
C THR A 109 2.10 7.56 10.08
N ALA A 110 1.50 7.43 8.90
CA ALA A 110 2.10 6.77 7.76
C ALA A 110 1.98 7.66 6.54
N ARG A 111 3.04 7.72 5.75
CA ARG A 111 3.12 8.48 4.52
C ARG A 111 3.72 7.62 3.43
N CYS A 112 3.17 7.76 2.25
CA CYS A 112 3.73 7.16 1.05
C CYS A 112 3.80 8.25 -0.03
N LEU A 113 4.99 8.47 -0.59
CA LEU A 113 5.24 9.47 -1.63
C LEU A 113 6.10 8.86 -2.74
N GLY A 114 5.55 8.72 -3.94
CA GLY A 114 6.31 8.32 -5.14
C GLY A 114 7.08 7.02 -4.95
N GLY A 115 6.50 6.04 -4.25
CA GLY A 115 7.14 4.76 -3.95
C GLY A 115 8.12 4.77 -2.77
N LYS A 116 8.23 5.87 -2.02
CA LYS A 116 8.98 5.96 -0.76
C LYS A 116 8.01 6.01 0.42
N GLY A 117 8.29 5.22 1.45
CA GLY A 117 7.44 5.10 2.63
C GLY A 117 8.13 5.53 3.91
N ASN A 118 7.38 6.15 4.80
CA ASN A 118 7.83 6.43 6.17
C ASN A 118 6.67 6.43 7.16
N ALA A 119 7.00 6.16 8.42
CA ALA A 119 6.06 6.25 9.54
C ALA A 119 6.70 7.01 10.70
N ALA A 120 5.86 7.64 11.52
CA ALA A 120 6.28 8.24 12.77
C ALA A 120 5.25 7.98 13.88
N LEU A 121 5.74 7.74 15.10
CA LEU A 121 4.97 7.40 16.28
C LEU A 121 5.31 8.37 17.43
N ALA A 122 4.38 9.23 17.80
CA ALA A 122 4.53 10.15 18.92
C ALA A 122 4.04 9.50 20.22
N GLY A 123 4.82 9.63 21.30
CA GLY A 123 4.45 9.13 22.63
C GLY A 123 4.12 7.64 22.67
N ALA A 124 4.71 6.85 21.78
CA ALA A 124 4.38 5.43 21.64
C ALA A 124 5.10 4.59 22.69
N VAL A 125 4.33 3.76 23.40
CA VAL A 125 4.81 2.88 24.46
C VAL A 125 4.15 1.52 24.28
N VAL A 126 4.89 0.45 24.54
CA VAL A 126 4.36 -0.92 24.56
C VAL A 126 4.88 -1.65 25.79
N ALA A 127 3.98 -2.20 26.60
CA ALA A 127 4.31 -2.86 27.86
C ALA A 127 5.28 -2.03 28.74
N GLY A 128 5.05 -0.71 28.81
CA GLY A 128 5.87 0.24 29.57
C GLY A 128 7.19 0.66 28.90
N LYS A 129 7.55 0.11 27.74
CA LYS A 129 8.78 0.47 27.01
C LYS A 129 8.50 1.50 25.92
N PRO A 130 9.22 2.64 25.89
CA PRO A 130 9.05 3.63 24.84
C PRO A 130 9.54 3.07 23.49
N LEU A 131 8.84 3.45 22.43
CA LEU A 131 9.17 3.11 21.05
C LEU A 131 9.87 4.29 20.36
N ALA A 132 10.73 3.98 19.38
CA ALA A 132 11.37 5.02 18.58
C ALA A 132 10.33 5.83 17.80
N VAL A 133 10.50 7.16 17.75
CA VAL A 133 9.58 8.05 17.03
C VAL A 133 9.59 7.77 15.52
N SER A 134 10.76 7.47 14.95
CA SER A 134 10.93 7.19 13.52
C SER A 134 11.65 5.85 13.37
N PRO A 135 10.96 4.71 13.61
CA PRO A 135 11.61 3.41 13.56
C PRO A 135 12.01 3.05 12.13
N PRO A 136 13.11 2.29 11.94
CA PRO A 136 13.45 1.70 10.66
C PRO A 136 12.28 0.89 10.08
N PRO A 137 12.22 0.72 8.74
CA PRO A 137 11.19 -0.11 8.11
C PRO A 137 11.16 -1.52 8.70
N ASN A 138 9.96 -2.05 8.91
CA ASN A 138 9.71 -3.41 9.41
C ASN A 138 10.35 -3.70 10.78
N THR A 139 10.35 -2.72 11.70
CA THR A 139 10.85 -2.92 13.07
C THR A 139 9.85 -3.75 13.86
N THR A 140 10.25 -4.94 14.31
CA THR A 140 9.39 -5.84 15.10
C THR A 140 9.70 -5.74 16.59
N VAL A 141 8.65 -5.57 17.39
CA VAL A 141 8.70 -5.57 18.85
C VAL A 141 7.85 -6.75 19.35
N PRO A 142 8.44 -7.75 20.02
CA PRO A 142 7.68 -8.85 20.60
C PRO A 142 6.84 -8.34 21.77
N VAL A 143 5.62 -8.87 21.91
CA VAL A 143 4.73 -8.56 23.02
C VAL A 143 4.20 -9.84 23.64
N LYS A 144 4.05 -9.86 24.97
CA LYS A 144 3.38 -10.94 25.68
C LYS A 144 1.98 -10.49 26.04
N VAL A 145 0.98 -11.27 25.65
CA VAL A 145 -0.41 -11.03 26.02
C VAL A 145 -0.75 -11.93 27.22
N PRO A 146 -1.07 -11.35 28.40
CA PRO A 146 -1.38 -12.14 29.59
C PRO A 146 -2.45 -13.18 29.33
N GLY A 147 -2.15 -14.44 29.66
CA GLY A 147 -3.08 -15.58 29.48
C GLY A 147 -3.28 -16.07 28.04
N LEU A 148 -2.73 -15.39 27.03
CA LEU A 148 -2.96 -15.71 25.61
C LEU A 148 -1.67 -16.04 24.83
N GLY A 149 -0.50 -15.69 25.37
CA GLY A 149 0.80 -16.09 24.82
C GLY A 149 1.52 -14.97 24.08
N ASP A 150 2.24 -15.34 23.01
CA ASP A 150 3.10 -14.44 22.25
C ASP A 150 2.34 -13.71 21.15
N GLY A 151 2.60 -12.41 21.03
CA GLY A 151 2.18 -11.54 19.93
C GLY A 151 3.35 -10.70 19.43
N SER A 152 3.07 -9.84 18.44
CA SER A 152 4.07 -8.93 17.90
C SER A 152 3.47 -7.60 17.49
N VAL A 153 4.28 -6.55 17.55
CA VAL A 153 3.97 -5.23 17.01
C VAL A 153 5.03 -4.90 15.97
N VAL A 154 4.62 -4.68 14.73
CA VAL A 154 5.50 -4.26 13.64
C VAL A 154 5.28 -2.78 13.38
N LEU A 155 6.34 -1.99 13.54
CA LEU A 155 6.36 -0.56 13.30
C LEU A 155 6.89 -0.26 11.91
N ASN A 156 6.35 0.78 11.27
CA ASN A 156 6.75 1.19 9.92
C ASN A 156 6.78 -0.02 8.96
N LYS A 157 5.71 -0.82 8.96
CA LYS A 157 5.61 -2.00 8.10
C LYS A 157 5.52 -1.55 6.65
N GLN A 158 6.48 -1.95 5.84
CA GLN A 158 6.56 -1.61 4.42
C GLN A 158 6.53 -2.88 3.59
N GLU A 159 5.54 -2.97 2.71
CA GLU A 159 5.29 -4.15 1.89
C GLU A 159 4.94 -3.76 0.46
N ARG A 160 5.39 -4.57 -0.50
CA ARG A 160 4.98 -4.46 -1.89
C ARG A 160 3.72 -5.29 -2.09
N LEU A 161 2.65 -4.62 -2.55
CA LEU A 161 1.42 -5.28 -2.94
C LEU A 161 1.64 -6.11 -4.22
N PRO A 162 0.75 -7.06 -4.57
CA PRO A 162 0.87 -7.86 -5.79
C PRO A 162 0.94 -7.01 -7.08
N ASP A 163 0.38 -5.80 -7.06
CA ASP A 163 0.45 -4.84 -8.16
C ASP A 163 1.76 -4.02 -8.19
N GLY A 164 2.68 -4.26 -7.24
CA GLY A 164 3.97 -3.57 -7.13
C GLY A 164 3.91 -2.22 -6.39
N ARG A 165 2.73 -1.73 -5.97
CA ARG A 165 2.62 -0.51 -5.15
C ARG A 165 3.21 -0.76 -3.76
N LEU A 166 3.76 0.31 -3.18
CA LEU A 166 4.24 0.29 -1.81
C LEU A 166 3.08 0.62 -0.86
N ARG A 167 2.82 -0.26 0.11
CA ARG A 167 1.98 0.02 1.27
C ARG A 167 2.86 0.21 2.50
N VAL A 168 2.55 1.26 3.25
CA VAL A 168 3.20 1.61 4.52
C VAL A 168 2.13 1.60 5.59
N THR A 169 2.35 0.84 6.66
CA THR A 169 1.49 0.85 7.84
C THR A 169 2.31 1.32 9.03
N GLY A 170 1.85 2.35 9.72
CA GLY A 170 2.59 2.96 10.82
C GLY A 170 2.79 1.98 11.97
N LEU A 171 1.74 1.25 12.32
CA LEU A 171 1.74 0.24 13.36
C LEU A 171 0.82 -0.92 12.98
N GLU A 172 1.31 -2.15 13.07
CA GLU A 172 0.51 -3.37 12.97
C GLU A 172 0.75 -4.25 14.20
N ALA A 173 -0.28 -4.50 15.00
CA ALA A 173 -0.21 -5.44 16.11
C ALA A 173 -0.88 -6.76 15.71
N THR A 174 -0.19 -7.88 15.88
CA THR A 174 -0.74 -9.24 15.72
C THR A 174 -0.78 -9.90 17.09
N LEU A 175 -1.98 -10.11 17.62
CA LEU A 175 -2.21 -10.54 19.00
C LEU A 175 -2.99 -11.84 19.04
N PRO A 176 -2.64 -12.79 19.93
CA PRO A 176 -3.47 -13.94 20.19
C PRO A 176 -4.78 -13.53 20.87
N THR A 177 -5.89 -14.17 20.50
CA THR A 177 -7.26 -13.90 21.03
C THR A 177 -7.89 -15.12 21.69
N GLY A 178 -7.08 -16.16 21.95
CA GLY A 178 -7.52 -17.44 22.50
C GLY A 178 -7.98 -18.43 21.42
N HIS A 179 -8.03 -19.71 21.78
CA HIS A 179 -8.40 -20.82 20.88
C HIS A 179 -7.56 -20.88 19.59
N GLY A 180 -6.27 -20.51 19.68
CA GLY A 180 -5.36 -20.49 18.52
C GLY A 180 -5.67 -19.41 17.47
N ARG A 181 -6.59 -18.48 17.75
CA ARG A 181 -6.94 -17.39 16.82
C ARG A 181 -6.07 -16.17 17.06
N VAL A 182 -5.83 -15.43 15.99
CA VAL A 182 -5.09 -14.16 16.02
C VAL A 182 -5.96 -13.01 15.53
N GLU A 183 -5.67 -11.83 16.06
CA GLU A 183 -6.25 -10.56 15.63
C GLU A 183 -5.13 -9.65 15.16
N ALA A 184 -5.32 -9.06 13.98
CA ALA A 184 -4.38 -8.10 13.42
C ALA A 184 -5.03 -6.71 13.40
N ILE A 185 -4.38 -5.76 14.08
CA ILE A 185 -4.82 -4.37 14.22
C ILE A 185 -3.82 -3.51 13.44
N ARG A 186 -4.28 -2.88 12.36
CA ARG A 186 -3.48 -1.99 11.52
C ARG A 186 -3.90 -0.56 11.73
N VAL A 187 -2.95 0.27 12.12
CA VAL A 187 -3.15 1.69 12.42
C VAL A 187 -2.30 2.53 11.49
N ALA A 188 -2.93 3.53 10.90
CA ALA A 188 -2.41 4.47 9.93
C ALA A 188 -1.74 3.78 8.73
N SER A 189 -2.50 3.49 7.68
CA SER A 189 -1.96 2.89 6.45
C SER A 189 -2.06 3.82 5.25
N ALA A 190 -1.01 3.86 4.45
CA ALA A 190 -0.90 4.65 3.23
C ALA A 190 -0.25 3.82 2.12
N THR A 191 -0.91 3.79 0.96
CA THR A 191 -0.44 3.11 -0.25
C THR A 191 -0.15 4.15 -1.33
N CYS A 192 1.06 4.13 -1.87
CA CYS A 192 1.42 4.97 -2.99
C CYS A 192 0.66 4.54 -4.24
N GLY A 193 0.27 5.49 -5.09
CA GLY A 193 -0.04 5.20 -6.49
C GLY A 193 1.15 4.55 -7.21
N HIS A 194 0.90 3.94 -8.37
CA HIS A 194 2.03 3.47 -9.19
C HIS A 194 2.88 4.68 -9.54
N VAL A 195 4.20 4.56 -9.35
CA VAL A 195 5.11 5.45 -10.05
C VAL A 195 4.85 5.21 -11.52
N ARG A 196 4.18 6.14 -12.21
CA ARG A 196 4.30 6.20 -13.67
C ARG A 196 5.80 6.25 -13.89
N LYS A 197 6.39 5.19 -14.45
CA LYS A 197 7.77 5.22 -14.95
C LYS A 197 7.89 6.58 -15.61
N GLY A 198 8.70 7.46 -15.00
CA GLY A 198 8.71 8.86 -15.36
C GLY A 198 8.75 8.95 -16.87
N ARG A 199 7.92 9.86 -17.41
CA ARG A 199 8.14 10.56 -18.68
C ARG A 199 9.49 10.14 -19.24
N GLN A 200 9.50 9.26 -20.24
CA GLN A 200 10.71 9.09 -21.03
C GLN A 200 11.10 10.51 -21.37
N VAL A 201 12.19 11.00 -20.75
CA VAL A 201 12.96 12.03 -21.41
C VAL A 201 13.17 11.38 -22.78
N HIS A 202 12.70 12.01 -23.84
CA HIS A 202 13.14 11.67 -25.18
C HIS A 202 14.64 12.02 -25.27
N GLY A 203 15.46 11.40 -24.43
CA GLY A 203 16.83 11.11 -24.70
C GLY A 203 16.75 10.00 -25.73
N LYS A 204 17.10 10.36 -26.95
CA LYS A 204 17.49 9.45 -28.02
C LYS A 204 18.16 8.20 -27.41
N PRO A 205 17.87 6.98 -27.87
CA PRO A 205 18.63 5.82 -27.42
C PRO A 205 20.10 6.08 -27.74
N GLU A 206 20.91 6.33 -26.72
CA GLU A 206 22.34 6.12 -26.84
C GLU A 206 22.49 4.62 -27.01
N GLY A 207 22.82 4.23 -28.24
CA GLY A 207 23.26 2.88 -28.55
C GLY A 207 24.47 2.52 -27.68
N PRO A 208 24.90 1.24 -27.68
CA PRO A 208 26.05 0.82 -26.91
C PRO A 208 27.23 1.74 -27.22
N GLU A 209 27.78 2.35 -26.16
CA GLU A 209 28.97 3.18 -26.24
C GLU A 209 30.10 2.34 -26.85
N VAL A 210 30.43 2.64 -28.10
CA VAL A 210 31.54 2.01 -28.80
C VAL A 210 32.79 2.47 -28.07
N ALA A 211 33.47 1.54 -27.39
CA ALA A 211 34.77 1.79 -26.79
C ALA A 211 35.68 2.53 -27.80
N PRO A 212 36.34 3.64 -27.41
CA PRO A 212 37.24 4.35 -28.29
C PRO A 212 38.29 3.38 -28.83
N ARG A 213 38.47 3.35 -30.16
CA ARG A 213 39.52 2.51 -30.76
C ARG A 213 40.87 2.96 -30.18
N PRO A 214 41.70 2.03 -29.67
CA PRO A 214 43.04 2.39 -29.20
C PRO A 214 43.81 3.01 -30.36
N VAL A 215 44.35 4.21 -30.14
CA VAL A 215 45.23 4.87 -31.09
C VAL A 215 46.60 4.19 -30.99
N PRO A 216 47.12 3.59 -32.07
CA PRO A 216 48.47 3.03 -32.05
C PRO A 216 49.48 4.14 -31.76
N VAL A 217 50.20 4.02 -30.65
CA VAL A 217 51.41 4.81 -30.41
C VAL A 217 52.50 4.30 -31.35
N LYS A 218 53.07 5.19 -32.16
CA LYS A 218 54.28 4.88 -32.93
C LYS A 218 55.43 4.74 -31.93
N GLY A 219 55.83 3.50 -31.67
CA GLY A 219 57.07 3.19 -30.98
C GLY A 219 58.19 3.06 -32.01
N ASP A 220 58.96 4.11 -32.20
CA ASP A 220 60.30 3.99 -32.78
C ASP A 220 61.25 3.68 -31.63
N LEU A 221 61.33 2.40 -31.25
CA LEU A 221 62.40 1.92 -30.38
C LEU A 221 63.52 1.38 -31.27
N PRO A 222 64.69 2.04 -31.32
CA PRO A 222 65.85 1.46 -31.98
C PRO A 222 66.33 0.26 -31.16
N VAL A 223 66.16 -0.94 -31.70
CA VAL A 223 66.88 -2.12 -31.21
C VAL A 223 68.30 -2.04 -31.74
N THR A 224 69.23 -1.61 -30.89
CA THR A 224 70.65 -1.78 -31.13
C THR A 224 71.07 -3.18 -30.69
N GLY A 225 71.59 -3.97 -31.63
CA GLY A 225 72.61 -5.01 -31.42
C GLY A 225 72.19 -6.26 -30.69
#